data_AF-A0A954MZY5-F1
#
_entry.id   AF-A0A954MZY5-F1
#
_cell.length_a   1.000
_cell.length_b   1.000
_cell.length_c   1.000
_cell.angle_alpha   90.00
_cell.angle_beta   90.00
_cell.angle_gamma   90.00
#
_symmetry.space_group_name_H-M   'P 1'
#
loop_
_entity.id
_entity.type
_entity.pdbx_description
1 polymer ?
#
loop_
_entity_poly.entity_id
_entity_poly.type
_entity_poly.pdbx_seq_one_letter_code
_entity_poly.pdbx_strand_id
1 'polypeptide(L)'
;MLVPRPHDTDLKIFVCLILIMLGFGTLMVHSSSMTSRPTDFEQVYLAKHLMFLAGGLVLGMAAAVVPPRYWRGASVPLFLLTVGLLVAVLLPGVGVKVNGAQRWFRGGGMSFQPSELAKISLPLLLCTLLERFPKLDEKWWTSFFIPLIPIGLLSGLVIVEPDLGTSLFLVVGGLILLFIRGWPLRNFAIAVGGLLPLVAFIGVWKPYQMRRLTGFVAAWTDLNEAPYQLQQSLATMGAGGILGTGLGKGWQKLSYLPEANTDFVFAVIGEELGLVGTLSIILLWVGVYW
;
A
#
# COMPACT_ATOMS: atom_id res chain seq x y z
N MET A 1 28.32 -25.34 -21.76
CA MET A 1 27.80 -24.93 -20.44
C MET A 1 27.67 -23.41 -20.45
N LEU A 2 26.45 -22.90 -20.62
CA LEU A 2 26.20 -21.45 -20.55
C LEU A 2 26.23 -21.05 -19.08
N VAL A 3 27.26 -20.32 -18.67
CA VAL A 3 27.29 -19.65 -17.36
C VAL A 3 26.07 -18.71 -17.34
N PRO A 4 25.11 -18.87 -16.42
CA PRO A 4 23.98 -17.94 -16.33
C PRO A 4 24.54 -16.53 -16.09
N ARG A 5 24.04 -15.54 -16.82
CA ARG A 5 24.40 -14.14 -16.54
C ARG A 5 23.96 -13.82 -15.10
N PRO A 6 24.71 -13.02 -14.33
CA PRO A 6 24.35 -12.71 -12.94
C PRO A 6 22.89 -12.24 -12.79
N HIS A 7 22.39 -11.46 -13.75
CA HIS A 7 20.98 -11.03 -13.81
C HIS A 7 19.93 -12.15 -13.89
N ASP A 8 20.24 -13.32 -14.45
CA ASP A 8 19.27 -14.43 -14.56
C ASP A 8 19.08 -15.15 -13.23
N THR A 9 20.12 -15.18 -12.39
CA THR A 9 20.06 -15.82 -11.07
C THR A 9 19.29 -14.94 -10.09
N ASP A 10 19.55 -13.64 -10.09
CA ASP A 10 18.86 -12.67 -9.22
C ASP A 10 17.37 -12.61 -9.55
N LEU A 11 17.01 -12.62 -10.83
CA LEU A 11 15.61 -12.67 -11.27
C LEU A 11 14.91 -13.94 -10.79
N LYS A 12 15.57 -15.10 -10.87
CA LYS A 12 15.00 -16.37 -10.40
C LYS A 12 14.78 -16.36 -8.88
N ILE A 13 15.73 -15.82 -8.13
CA ILE A 13 15.62 -15.69 -6.67
C ILE A 13 14.44 -14.77 -6.31
N PHE A 14 14.36 -13.60 -6.94
CA PHE A 14 13.27 -12.64 -6.76
C PHE A 14 11.90 -13.27 -7.05
N VAL A 15 11.76 -13.95 -8.19
CA VAL A 15 10.51 -14.65 -8.56
C VAL A 15 10.17 -15.75 -7.55
N CYS A 16 11.18 -16.52 -7.11
CA CYS A 16 10.97 -17.58 -6.11
C CYS A 16 10.47 -17.00 -4.77
N LEU A 17 11.09 -15.93 -4.27
CA LEU A 17 10.67 -15.26 -3.04
C LEU A 17 9.25 -14.72 -3.15
N ILE A 18 8.89 -14.09 -4.28
CA ILE A 18 7.52 -13.63 -4.53
C ILE A 18 6.54 -14.81 -4.51
N LEU A 19 6.84 -15.91 -5.20
CA LEU A 19 5.96 -17.09 -5.21
C LEU A 19 5.78 -17.70 -3.83
N ILE A 20 6.84 -17.78 -3.03
CA ILE A 20 6.77 -18.21 -1.62
C ILE A 20 5.86 -17.27 -0.82
N MET A 21 6.01 -15.96 -0.98
CA MET A 21 5.17 -14.98 -0.29
C MET A 21 3.70 -15.04 -0.72
N LEU A 22 3.41 -15.27 -2.00
CA LEU A 22 2.05 -15.44 -2.49
C LEU A 22 1.43 -16.74 -1.97
N GLY A 23 2.19 -17.84 -1.97
CA GLY A 23 1.76 -19.12 -1.39
C GLY A 23 1.50 -19.00 0.12
N PHE A 24 2.38 -18.32 0.84
CA PHE A 24 2.20 -18.09 2.27
C PHE A 24 1.02 -17.13 2.55
N GLY A 25 0.90 -16.05 1.79
CA GLY A 25 -0.21 -15.09 1.91
C GLY A 25 -1.56 -15.75 1.65
N THR A 26 -1.67 -16.58 0.62
CA THR A 26 -2.89 -17.35 0.33
C THR A 26 -3.24 -18.32 1.46
N LEU A 27 -2.26 -19.02 2.03
CA LEU A 27 -2.44 -19.87 3.20
C LEU A 27 -2.97 -19.08 4.41
N MET A 28 -2.42 -17.89 4.67
CA MET A 28 -2.86 -17.06 5.79
C MET A 28 -4.23 -16.43 5.56
N VAL A 29 -4.57 -16.03 4.34
CA VAL A 29 -5.91 -15.56 3.97
C VAL A 29 -6.93 -16.68 4.15
N HIS A 30 -6.58 -17.91 3.77
CA HIS A 30 -7.43 -19.07 4.04
C HIS A 30 -7.61 -19.28 5.55
N SER A 31 -6.51 -19.30 6.32
CA SER A 31 -6.52 -19.49 7.77
C SER A 31 -7.27 -18.36 8.53
N SER A 32 -7.21 -17.12 8.06
CA SER A 32 -7.96 -16.01 8.67
C SER A 32 -9.45 -16.05 8.31
N SER A 33 -9.79 -16.56 7.12
CA SER A 33 -11.17 -16.69 6.66
C SER A 33 -11.92 -17.89 7.27
N MET A 34 -11.24 -18.80 7.97
CA MET A 34 -11.87 -19.94 8.66
C MET A 34 -12.56 -19.48 9.94
N THR A 35 -13.88 -19.59 9.99
CA THR A 35 -14.71 -19.32 11.19
C THR A 35 -15.18 -20.64 11.83
N SER A 36 -15.62 -20.59 13.09
CA SER A 36 -16.10 -21.78 13.85
C SER A 36 -17.29 -22.51 13.21
N ARG A 37 -17.90 -21.96 12.16
CA ARG A 37 -18.94 -22.60 11.33
C ARG A 37 -18.58 -22.38 9.85
N PRO A 38 -18.03 -23.39 9.15
CA PRO A 38 -17.74 -23.27 7.74
C PRO A 38 -19.06 -23.14 6.96
N THR A 39 -19.37 -21.91 6.55
CA THR A 39 -20.47 -21.63 5.62
C THR A 39 -19.94 -21.60 4.19
N ASP A 40 -20.80 -21.80 3.19
CA ASP A 40 -20.46 -21.66 1.76
C ASP A 40 -19.79 -20.32 1.41
N PHE A 41 -19.98 -19.30 2.25
CA PHE A 41 -19.30 -18.00 2.17
C PHE A 41 -17.77 -18.07 2.19
N GLU A 42 -17.15 -18.97 2.96
CA GLU A 42 -15.67 -19.05 3.07
C GLU A 42 -15.01 -19.48 1.76
N GLN A 43 -15.64 -20.44 1.06
CA GLN A 43 -15.18 -20.89 -0.26
C GLN A 43 -15.27 -19.77 -1.30
N VAL A 44 -16.28 -18.91 -1.19
CA VAL A 44 -16.46 -17.77 -2.11
C VAL A 44 -15.35 -16.72 -1.93
N TYR A 45 -14.89 -16.44 -0.70
CA TYR A 45 -13.80 -15.50 -0.45
C TYR A 45 -12.45 -16.02 -0.96
N LEU A 46 -12.14 -17.29 -0.69
CA LEU A 46 -10.91 -17.92 -1.19
C LEU A 46 -10.91 -17.99 -2.72
N ALA A 47 -12.02 -18.41 -3.33
CA ALA A 47 -12.14 -18.47 -4.79
C ALA A 47 -11.94 -17.09 -5.42
N LYS A 48 -12.55 -16.04 -4.87
CA LYS A 48 -12.34 -14.66 -5.32
C LYS A 48 -10.88 -14.24 -5.16
N HIS A 49 -10.26 -14.53 -4.02
CA HIS A 49 -8.84 -14.19 -3.80
C HIS A 49 -7.93 -14.86 -4.82
N LEU A 50 -8.11 -16.16 -5.09
CA LEU A 50 -7.35 -16.90 -6.09
C LEU A 50 -7.60 -16.38 -7.51
N MET A 51 -8.85 -16.01 -7.85
CA MET A 51 -9.16 -15.38 -9.14
C MET A 51 -8.45 -14.04 -9.32
N PHE A 52 -8.47 -13.16 -8.31
CA PHE A 52 -7.76 -11.88 -8.38
C PHE A 52 -6.24 -12.06 -8.39
N LEU A 53 -5.72 -13.03 -7.64
CA LEU A 53 -4.30 -13.38 -7.65
C LEU A 53 -3.85 -13.86 -9.03
N ALA A 54 -4.61 -14.77 -9.64
CA ALA A 54 -4.34 -15.26 -10.99
C ALA A 54 -4.41 -14.12 -12.02
N GLY A 55 -5.44 -13.27 -11.95
CA GLY A 55 -5.56 -12.09 -12.81
C GLY A 55 -4.39 -11.11 -12.64
N GLY A 56 -3.99 -10.83 -11.40
CA GLY A 56 -2.84 -9.98 -11.08
C GLY A 56 -1.52 -10.54 -11.60
N LEU A 57 -1.29 -11.84 -11.48
CA LEU A 57 -0.11 -12.52 -12.02
C LEU A 57 -0.07 -12.43 -13.55
N VAL A 58 -1.19 -12.70 -14.22
CA VAL A 58 -1.29 -12.60 -15.69
C VAL A 58 -1.02 -11.16 -16.16
N LEU A 59 -1.63 -10.17 -15.52
CA LEU A 59 -1.41 -8.76 -15.85
C LEU A 59 0.03 -8.32 -15.55
N GLY A 60 0.61 -8.77 -14.44
CA GLY A 60 2.01 -8.49 -14.08
C GLY A 60 3.00 -9.10 -15.07
N MET A 61 2.78 -10.35 -15.49
CA MET A 61 3.60 -11.01 -16.52
C MET A 61 3.45 -10.32 -17.87
N ALA A 62 2.22 -9.98 -18.27
CA ALA A 62 1.99 -9.22 -19.50
C ALA A 62 2.73 -7.87 -19.47
N ALA A 63 2.67 -7.17 -18.34
CA ALA A 63 3.38 -5.90 -18.16
C ALA A 63 4.90 -6.04 -18.21
N ALA A 64 5.46 -7.13 -17.67
CA ALA A 64 6.89 -7.41 -17.65
C ALA A 64 7.48 -7.66 -19.06
N VAL A 65 6.68 -8.17 -19.99
CA VAL A 65 7.10 -8.40 -21.39
C VAL A 65 7.11 -7.09 -22.20
N VAL A 66 6.35 -6.08 -21.77
CA VAL A 66 6.26 -4.79 -22.47
C VAL A 66 7.58 -4.01 -22.32
N PRO A 67 8.26 -3.62 -23.42
CA PRO A 67 9.53 -2.91 -23.33
C PRO A 67 9.41 -1.56 -22.58
N PRO A 68 10.43 -1.16 -21.79
CA PRO A 68 10.40 0.05 -20.95
C PRO A 68 10.06 1.36 -21.71
N ARG A 69 10.43 1.43 -23.00
CA ARG A 69 10.11 2.57 -23.88
C ARG A 69 8.60 2.85 -24.00
N TYR A 70 7.76 1.81 -23.96
CA TYR A 70 6.30 1.98 -24.05
C TYR A 70 5.75 2.53 -22.74
N TRP A 71 6.22 2.03 -21.60
CA TRP A 71 5.87 2.57 -20.28
C TRP A 71 6.24 4.04 -20.14
N ARG A 72 7.42 4.42 -20.64
CA ARG A 72 7.86 5.81 -20.69
C ARG A 72 6.92 6.68 -21.55
N GLY A 73 6.53 6.22 -22.74
CA GLY A 73 5.57 6.92 -23.60
C GLY A 73 4.16 7.00 -23.00
N ALA A 74 3.74 5.97 -22.28
CA ALA A 74 2.44 5.89 -21.64
C ALA A 74 2.34 6.68 -20.32
N SER A 75 3.47 7.14 -19.74
CA SER A 75 3.51 7.82 -18.44
C SER A 75 2.53 9.00 -18.32
N VAL A 76 2.49 9.89 -19.32
CA VAL A 76 1.59 11.06 -19.34
C VAL A 76 0.13 10.66 -19.52
N PRO A 77 -0.26 9.86 -20.55
CA PRO A 77 -1.62 9.36 -20.68
C PRO A 77 -2.12 8.62 -19.43
N LEU A 78 -1.28 7.76 -18.85
CA LEU A 78 -1.62 6.98 -17.66
C LEU A 78 -1.85 7.90 -16.46
N PHE A 79 -0.99 8.90 -16.25
CA PHE A 79 -1.18 9.88 -15.18
C PHE A 79 -2.47 10.69 -15.35
N LEU A 80 -2.76 11.18 -16.56
CA LEU A 80 -3.98 11.95 -16.83
C LEU A 80 -5.24 11.07 -16.67
N LEU A 81 -5.17 9.81 -17.08
CA LEU A 81 -6.23 8.83 -16.82
C LEU A 81 -6.44 8.66 -15.32
N THR A 82 -5.37 8.49 -14.53
CA THR A 82 -5.47 8.38 -13.07
C THR A 82 -6.11 9.62 -12.44
N VAL A 83 -5.69 10.82 -12.85
CA VAL A 83 -6.31 12.07 -12.39
C VAL A 83 -7.79 12.10 -12.72
N GLY A 84 -8.16 11.74 -13.96
CA GLY A 84 -9.56 11.65 -14.38
C GLY A 84 -10.37 10.65 -13.55
N LEU A 85 -9.80 9.49 -13.23
CA LEU A 85 -10.45 8.47 -12.42
C LEU A 85 -10.62 8.89 -10.95
N LEU A 86 -9.62 9.54 -10.35
CA LEU A 86 -9.72 10.11 -9.00
C LEU A 86 -10.77 11.23 -8.93
N VAL A 87 -10.84 12.09 -9.95
CA VAL A 87 -11.91 13.10 -10.02
C VAL A 87 -13.27 12.42 -10.20
N ALA A 88 -13.36 11.42 -11.08
CA ALA A 88 -14.61 10.70 -11.33
C ALA A 88 -15.12 9.95 -10.10
N VAL A 89 -14.24 9.38 -9.27
CA VAL A 89 -14.68 8.64 -8.08
C VAL A 89 -15.25 9.57 -7.01
N LEU A 90 -14.83 10.84 -6.99
CA LEU A 90 -15.37 11.87 -6.09
C LEU A 90 -16.75 12.39 -6.53
N LEU A 91 -17.17 12.15 -7.78
CA LEU A 91 -18.47 12.62 -8.27
C LEU A 91 -19.63 11.84 -7.60
N PRO A 92 -20.64 12.53 -7.05
CA PRO A 92 -21.77 11.87 -6.41
C PRO A 92 -22.53 11.01 -7.43
N GLY A 93 -22.78 9.74 -7.08
CA GLY A 93 -23.48 8.78 -7.94
C GLY A 93 -22.57 7.89 -8.79
N VAL A 94 -21.27 8.18 -8.91
CA VAL A 94 -20.31 7.32 -9.63
C VAL A 94 -19.51 6.46 -8.66
N GLY A 95 -18.91 7.07 -7.63
CA GLY A 95 -18.16 6.35 -6.60
C GLY A 95 -19.07 5.74 -5.54
N VAL A 96 -18.71 4.57 -5.04
CA VAL A 96 -19.39 3.90 -3.93
C VAL A 96 -18.77 4.34 -2.61
N LYS A 97 -19.64 4.73 -1.66
CA LYS A 97 -19.25 5.05 -0.28
C LYS A 97 -19.10 3.76 0.53
N VAL A 98 -17.92 3.54 1.09
CA VAL A 98 -17.60 2.44 2.00
C VAL A 98 -16.95 3.06 3.25
N ASN A 99 -17.45 2.74 4.44
CA ASN A 99 -16.93 3.28 5.71
C ASN A 99 -16.82 4.83 5.73
N GLY A 100 -17.76 5.52 5.08
CA GLY A 100 -17.81 6.99 5.01
C GLY A 100 -16.85 7.63 4.00
N ALA A 101 -16.09 6.84 3.23
CA ALA A 101 -15.20 7.32 2.18
C ALA A 101 -15.65 6.87 0.79
N GLN A 102 -15.60 7.77 -0.18
CA GLN A 102 -15.97 7.51 -1.58
C GLN A 102 -14.70 7.26 -2.40
N ARG A 103 -14.27 6.00 -2.49
CA ARG A 103 -12.96 5.58 -3.06
C ARG A 103 -13.05 4.52 -4.14
N TRP A 104 -14.20 3.86 -4.27
CA TRP A 104 -14.32 2.62 -5.02
C TRP A 104 -15.29 2.76 -6.16
N PHE A 105 -14.89 2.33 -7.34
CA PHE A 105 -15.83 1.96 -8.39
C PHE A 105 -16.23 0.50 -8.18
N ARG A 106 -17.53 0.22 -8.15
CA ARG A 106 -18.04 -1.15 -8.06
C ARG A 106 -18.93 -1.43 -9.26
N GLY A 107 -18.67 -2.54 -9.96
CA GLY A 107 -19.45 -2.98 -11.10
C GLY A 107 -19.14 -4.43 -11.45
N GLY A 108 -20.16 -5.22 -11.82
CA GLY A 108 -19.98 -6.61 -12.28
C GLY A 108 -19.31 -7.54 -11.27
N GLY A 109 -19.45 -7.29 -9.97
CA GLY A 109 -18.80 -8.08 -8.91
C GLY A 109 -17.33 -7.73 -8.66
N MET A 110 -16.77 -6.74 -9.36
CA MET A 110 -15.41 -6.23 -9.17
C MET A 110 -15.40 -4.87 -8.49
N SER A 111 -14.32 -4.59 -7.77
CA SER A 111 -14.06 -3.30 -7.12
C SER A 111 -12.72 -2.77 -7.58
N PHE A 112 -12.70 -1.53 -8.08
CA PHE A 112 -11.49 -0.86 -8.53
C PHE A 112 -11.28 0.44 -7.75
N GLN A 113 -10.08 0.61 -7.20
CA GLN A 113 -9.68 1.79 -6.45
C GLN A 113 -8.69 2.61 -7.29
N PRO A 114 -9.05 3.83 -7.72
CA PRO A 114 -8.17 4.64 -8.58
C PRO A 114 -6.84 5.03 -7.92
N SER A 115 -6.81 5.13 -6.59
CA SER A 115 -5.58 5.45 -5.85
C SER A 115 -4.52 4.34 -5.94
N GLU A 116 -4.90 3.09 -6.27
CA GLU A 116 -3.95 2.02 -6.58
C GLU A 116 -3.20 2.31 -7.88
N LEU A 117 -3.90 2.82 -8.90
CA LEU A 117 -3.27 3.24 -10.16
C LEU A 117 -2.34 4.44 -9.94
N ALA A 118 -2.66 5.33 -9.01
CA ALA A 118 -1.81 6.47 -8.65
C ALA A 118 -0.43 6.05 -8.15
N LYS A 119 -0.32 4.94 -7.41
CA LYS A 119 0.96 4.38 -6.94
C LYS A 119 1.87 3.94 -8.07
N ILE A 120 1.31 3.63 -9.25
CA ILE A 120 2.05 3.22 -10.45
C ILE A 120 2.30 4.42 -11.37
N SER A 121 1.27 5.24 -11.64
CA SER A 121 1.36 6.34 -12.59
C SER A 121 2.26 7.47 -12.12
N LEU A 122 2.31 7.74 -10.81
CA LEU A 122 3.12 8.83 -10.26
C LEU A 122 4.63 8.58 -10.44
N PRO A 123 5.21 7.45 -9.99
CA PRO A 123 6.63 7.16 -10.24
C PRO A 123 6.99 7.17 -11.72
N LEU A 124 6.16 6.59 -12.59
CA LEU A 124 6.40 6.56 -14.04
C LEU A 124 6.48 7.96 -14.66
N LEU A 125 5.54 8.84 -14.29
CA LEU A 125 5.57 10.22 -14.74
C LEU A 125 6.79 10.96 -14.18
N LEU A 126 7.07 10.83 -12.88
CA LEU A 126 8.20 11.50 -12.24
C LEU A 126 9.52 11.10 -12.87
N CYS A 127 9.78 9.81 -13.11
CA CYS A 127 10.99 9.35 -13.79
C CYS A 127 11.10 9.98 -15.19
N THR A 128 10.02 9.93 -15.99
CA THR A 128 10.00 10.49 -17.35
C THR A 128 10.22 12.00 -17.36
N LEU A 129 9.66 12.71 -16.36
CA LEU A 129 9.78 14.15 -16.18
C LEU A 129 11.22 14.51 -15.80
N LEU A 130 11.77 13.87 -14.76
CA LEU A 130 13.09 14.15 -14.18
C LEU A 130 14.26 13.80 -15.11
N GLU A 131 14.06 12.88 -16.06
CA GLU A 131 15.02 12.59 -17.13
C GLU A 131 15.11 13.72 -18.18
N ARG A 132 14.01 14.44 -18.42
CA ARG A 132 13.97 15.51 -19.43
C ARG A 132 14.56 16.83 -18.93
N PHE A 133 14.76 16.97 -17.62
CA PHE A 133 15.38 18.16 -17.03
C PHE A 133 16.88 17.92 -16.79
N PRO A 134 17.76 18.59 -17.56
CA PRO A 134 19.20 18.31 -17.52
C PRO A 134 19.85 18.70 -16.19
N LYS A 135 19.38 19.77 -15.51
CA LYS A 135 19.87 20.22 -14.20
C LYS A 135 18.76 20.85 -13.36
N LEU A 136 18.58 20.40 -12.13
CA LEU A 136 17.57 20.91 -11.19
C LEU A 136 17.93 22.27 -10.56
N ASP A 137 18.96 22.98 -11.05
CA ASP A 137 19.46 24.20 -10.42
C ASP A 137 19.54 25.45 -11.32
N GLU A 138 19.36 25.34 -12.64
CA GLU A 138 19.50 26.51 -13.53
C GLU A 138 18.33 27.52 -13.37
N LYS A 139 17.14 27.04 -13.00
CA LYS A 139 15.96 27.86 -12.68
C LYS A 139 15.27 27.30 -11.44
N TRP A 140 15.68 27.74 -10.26
CA TRP A 140 15.22 27.20 -8.98
C TRP A 140 13.68 27.05 -8.89
N TRP A 141 12.92 28.07 -9.28
CA TRP A 141 11.44 28.01 -9.29
C TRP A 141 10.90 26.88 -10.15
N THR A 142 11.41 26.77 -11.38
CA THR A 142 10.97 25.75 -12.33
C THR A 142 11.33 24.36 -11.82
N SER A 143 12.55 24.18 -11.32
CA SER A 143 13.03 22.90 -10.77
C SER A 143 12.39 22.51 -9.43
N PHE A 144 11.85 23.49 -8.69
CA PHE A 144 11.12 23.25 -7.45
C PHE A 144 9.69 22.79 -7.73
N PHE A 145 8.93 23.55 -8.53
CA PHE A 145 7.49 23.31 -8.68
C PHE A 145 7.16 22.18 -9.65
N ILE A 146 7.90 22.02 -10.74
CA ILE A 146 7.60 20.99 -11.76
C ILE A 146 7.45 19.57 -11.17
N PRO A 147 8.38 19.06 -10.35
CA PRO A 147 8.23 17.73 -9.77
C PRO A 147 7.18 17.67 -8.66
N LEU A 148 6.92 18.78 -7.97
CA LEU A 148 5.94 18.82 -6.88
C LEU A 148 4.50 18.86 -7.36
N ILE A 149 4.22 19.45 -8.53
CA ILE A 149 2.87 19.51 -9.11
C ILE A 149 2.21 18.13 -9.23
N PRO A 150 2.81 17.11 -9.88
CA PRO A 150 2.17 15.80 -10.01
C PRO A 150 2.00 15.08 -8.66
N ILE A 151 2.95 15.27 -7.73
CA ILE A 151 2.87 14.71 -6.37
C ILE A 151 1.70 15.35 -5.61
N GLY A 152 1.66 16.68 -5.57
CA GLY A 152 0.61 17.46 -4.91
C GLY A 152 -0.78 17.23 -5.50
N LEU A 153 -0.88 17.10 -6.83
CA LEU A 153 -2.15 16.85 -7.50
C LEU A 153 -2.75 15.50 -7.10
N LEU A 154 -1.99 14.40 -7.23
CA LEU A 154 -2.52 13.08 -6.89
C LEU A 154 -2.72 12.91 -5.38
N SER A 155 -1.73 13.30 -4.56
CA SER A 155 -1.87 13.22 -3.10
C SER A 155 -3.02 14.08 -2.58
N GLY A 156 -3.22 15.27 -3.14
CA GLY A 156 -4.33 16.17 -2.81
C GLY A 156 -5.69 15.58 -3.15
N LEU A 157 -5.87 15.01 -4.35
CA LEU A 157 -7.10 14.31 -4.73
C LEU A 157 -7.40 13.14 -3.79
N VAL A 158 -6.38 12.36 -3.43
CA VAL A 158 -6.52 11.21 -2.52
C VAL A 158 -6.80 11.65 -1.07
N ILE A 159 -6.33 12.83 -0.63
CA ILE A 159 -6.70 13.41 0.67
C ILE A 159 -8.20 13.75 0.69
N VAL A 160 -8.76 14.22 -0.43
CA VAL A 160 -10.20 14.52 -0.57
C VAL A 160 -11.04 13.23 -0.53
N GLU A 161 -10.46 12.08 -0.84
CA GLU A 161 -11.04 10.74 -0.68
C GLU A 161 -10.95 10.18 0.77
N PRO A 162 -10.78 11.04 1.78
CA PRO A 162 -10.15 10.75 3.09
C PRO A 162 -9.04 9.68 3.22
N ASP A 163 -8.23 9.38 2.20
CA ASP A 163 -7.23 8.29 2.26
C ASP A 163 -5.81 8.77 2.62
N LEU A 164 -5.57 8.98 3.93
CA LEU A 164 -4.28 9.49 4.40
C LEU A 164 -3.11 8.53 4.14
N GLY A 165 -3.34 7.22 4.22
CA GLY A 165 -2.29 6.23 4.01
C GLY A 165 -1.75 6.28 2.60
N THR A 166 -2.64 6.31 1.62
CA THR A 166 -2.25 6.38 0.21
C THR A 166 -1.66 7.75 -0.15
N SER A 167 -2.21 8.85 0.37
CA SER A 167 -1.61 10.18 0.16
C SER A 167 -0.21 10.28 0.72
N LEU A 168 0.03 9.75 1.93
CA LEU A 168 1.37 9.71 2.52
C LEU A 168 2.32 8.87 1.68
N PHE A 169 1.87 7.70 1.21
CA PHE A 169 2.66 6.84 0.33
C PHE A 169 3.09 7.58 -0.95
N LEU A 170 2.19 8.31 -1.60
CA LEU A 170 2.50 9.07 -2.82
C LEU A 170 3.48 10.22 -2.55
N VAL A 171 3.31 10.95 -1.45
CA VAL A 171 4.22 12.04 -1.06
C VAL A 171 5.60 11.50 -0.74
N VAL A 172 5.71 10.51 0.16
CA VAL A 172 6.98 9.93 0.57
C VAL A 172 7.68 9.25 -0.62
N GLY A 173 6.96 8.46 -1.41
CA GLY A 173 7.50 7.82 -2.61
C GLY A 173 8.01 8.83 -3.65
N GLY A 174 7.26 9.92 -3.88
CA GLY A 174 7.69 11.01 -4.74
C GLY A 174 8.94 11.72 -4.21
N LEU A 175 9.00 12.02 -2.92
CA LEU A 175 10.15 12.63 -2.27
C LEU A 175 11.40 11.74 -2.32
N ILE A 176 11.26 10.41 -2.15
CA ILE A 176 12.35 9.45 -2.31
C ILE A 176 12.94 9.52 -3.74
N LEU A 177 12.09 9.56 -4.77
CA LEU A 177 12.55 9.69 -6.15
C LEU A 177 13.30 11.00 -6.39
N LEU A 178 12.82 12.11 -5.82
CA LEU A 178 13.52 13.39 -5.89
C LEU A 178 14.87 13.34 -5.15
N PHE A 179 14.95 12.63 -4.04
CA PHE A 179 16.19 12.45 -3.29
C PHE A 179 17.22 11.68 -4.11
N ILE A 180 16.80 10.55 -4.72
CA ILE A 180 17.64 9.74 -5.61
C ILE A 180 18.13 10.56 -6.81
N ARG A 181 17.29 11.43 -7.37
CA ARG A 181 17.65 12.31 -8.49
C ARG A 181 18.63 13.44 -8.09
N GLY A 182 18.83 13.66 -6.80
CA GLY A 182 19.71 14.71 -6.26
C GLY A 182 19.03 16.07 -6.10
N TRP A 183 17.72 16.12 -5.78
CA TRP A 183 17.03 17.39 -5.52
C TRP A 183 17.64 18.08 -4.28
N PRO A 184 17.89 19.40 -4.29
CA PRO A 184 18.60 20.08 -3.20
C PRO A 184 17.91 19.92 -1.83
N LEU A 185 18.68 19.62 -0.78
CA LEU A 185 18.15 19.45 0.60
C LEU A 185 17.38 20.67 1.12
N ARG A 186 17.76 21.88 0.69
CA ARG A 186 17.00 23.10 1.01
C ARG A 186 15.56 23.02 0.51
N ASN A 187 15.34 22.42 -0.66
CA ASN A 187 14.01 22.30 -1.25
C ASN A 187 13.15 21.29 -0.47
N PHE A 188 13.77 20.24 0.07
CA PHE A 188 13.09 19.33 1.00
C PHE A 188 12.60 20.06 2.25
N ALA A 189 13.45 20.88 2.88
CA ALA A 189 13.06 21.65 4.05
C ALA A 189 11.87 22.58 3.76
N ILE A 190 11.87 23.24 2.59
CA ILE A 190 10.76 24.11 2.15
C ILE A 190 9.49 23.29 1.89
N ALA A 191 9.59 22.16 1.20
CA ALA A 191 8.44 21.30 0.89
C ALA A 191 7.81 20.70 2.15
N VAL A 192 8.63 20.21 3.08
CA VAL A 192 8.18 19.69 4.38
C VAL A 192 7.57 20.82 5.22
N GLY A 193 8.21 21.99 5.26
CA GLY A 193 7.68 23.17 5.95
C GLY A 193 6.31 23.60 5.39
N GLY A 194 6.11 23.52 4.08
CA GLY A 194 4.83 23.79 3.43
C GLY A 194 3.74 22.75 3.71
N LEU A 195 4.11 21.51 4.05
CA LEU A 195 3.15 20.46 4.40
C LEU A 195 2.56 20.62 5.80
N LEU A 196 3.31 21.18 6.76
CA LEU A 196 2.87 21.36 8.15
C LEU A 196 1.51 22.10 8.29
N PRO A 197 1.30 23.28 7.67
CA PRO A 197 0.01 23.96 7.77
C PRO A 197 -1.14 23.17 7.13
N LEU A 198 -0.86 22.39 6.07
CA LEU A 198 -1.85 21.54 5.43
C LEU A 198 -2.28 20.40 6.36
N VAL A 199 -1.33 19.75 7.04
CA VAL A 199 -1.60 18.71 8.03
C VAL A 199 -2.39 19.27 9.21
N ALA A 200 -2.01 20.46 9.72
CA ALA A 200 -2.76 21.13 10.79
C ALA A 200 -4.20 21.43 10.37
N PHE A 201 -4.41 21.92 9.14
CA PHE A 201 -5.74 22.18 8.59
C PHE A 201 -6.60 20.91 8.49
N ILE A 202 -6.05 19.82 7.93
CA ILE A 202 -6.74 18.52 7.86
C ILE A 202 -7.11 18.02 9.26
N GLY A 203 -6.21 18.20 10.22
CA GLY A 203 -6.41 17.82 11.60
C GLY A 203 -7.62 18.45 12.27
N VAL A 204 -7.91 19.71 11.94
CA VAL A 204 -9.09 20.43 12.43
C VAL A 204 -10.36 19.95 11.71
N TRP A 205 -10.28 19.71 10.40
CA TRP A 205 -11.44 19.36 9.57
C TRP A 205 -11.92 17.90 9.72
N LYS A 206 -11.03 16.98 10.08
CA LYS A 206 -11.31 15.54 10.17
C LYS A 206 -10.88 14.98 11.53
N PRO A 207 -11.66 15.23 12.60
CA PRO A 207 -11.29 14.83 13.97
C PRO A 207 -11.11 13.31 14.12
N TYR A 208 -11.79 12.49 13.32
CA TYR A 208 -11.57 11.04 13.30
C TYR A 208 -10.14 10.66 12.88
N GLN A 209 -9.61 11.31 11.84
CA GLN A 209 -8.25 11.05 11.35
C GLN A 209 -7.21 11.48 12.39
N MET A 210 -7.44 12.63 13.05
CA MET A 210 -6.59 13.09 14.13
C MET A 210 -6.60 12.13 15.31
N ARG A 211 -7.77 11.60 15.71
CA ARG A 211 -7.89 10.59 16.77
C ARG A 211 -7.11 9.31 16.45
N ARG A 212 -7.02 8.91 15.18
CA ARG A 212 -6.21 7.73 14.78
C ARG A 212 -4.72 8.01 14.96
N LEU A 213 -4.26 9.21 14.61
CA LEU A 213 -2.86 9.63 14.80
C LEU A 213 -2.50 9.79 16.28
N THR A 214 -3.30 10.55 17.03
CA THR A 214 -3.06 10.77 18.46
C THR A 214 -3.22 9.49 19.26
N GLY A 215 -4.19 8.64 18.91
CA GLY A 215 -4.37 7.34 19.54
C GLY A 215 -3.21 6.39 19.27
N PHE A 216 -2.58 6.45 18.09
CA PHE A 216 -1.36 5.68 17.82
C PHE A 216 -0.19 6.18 18.66
N VAL A 217 -0.02 7.49 18.83
CA VAL A 217 1.04 8.06 19.68
C VAL A 217 0.79 7.74 21.15
N ALA A 218 -0.46 7.90 21.62
CA ALA A 218 -0.86 7.58 22.99
C ALA A 218 -0.68 6.09 23.33
N ALA A 219 -0.83 5.19 22.35
CA ALA A 219 -0.61 3.76 22.54
C ALA A 219 0.81 3.40 23.00
N TRP A 220 1.80 4.24 22.68
CA TRP A 220 3.19 4.03 23.14
C TRP A 220 3.39 4.38 24.62
N THR A 221 2.50 5.19 25.20
CA THR A 221 2.56 5.58 26.61
C THR A 221 1.57 4.81 27.48
N ASP A 222 0.33 4.64 27.01
CA ASP A 222 -0.69 3.83 27.66
C ASP A 222 -1.49 3.08 26.60
N LEU A 223 -1.40 1.75 26.63
CA LEU A 223 -2.13 0.91 25.69
C LEU A 223 -3.64 1.09 25.84
N ASN A 224 -4.16 1.42 27.04
CA ASN A 224 -5.59 1.58 27.30
C ASN A 224 -6.20 2.82 26.62
N GLU A 225 -5.38 3.83 26.28
CA GLU A 225 -5.81 5.01 25.55
C GLU A 225 -5.80 4.81 24.01
N ALA A 226 -5.22 3.69 23.56
CA ALA A 226 -5.13 3.37 22.14
C ALA A 226 -6.50 3.01 21.52
N PRO A 227 -6.67 3.19 20.20
CA PRO A 227 -7.85 2.69 19.50
C PRO A 227 -8.00 1.17 19.71
N TYR A 228 -9.23 0.71 19.94
CA TYR A 228 -9.55 -0.71 20.20
C TYR A 228 -8.91 -1.68 19.19
N GLN A 229 -8.92 -1.32 17.90
CA GLN A 229 -8.30 -2.10 16.84
C GLN A 229 -6.79 -2.32 17.05
N LEU A 230 -6.07 -1.27 17.51
CA LEU A 230 -4.64 -1.35 17.76
C LEU A 230 -4.35 -2.20 19.00
N GLN A 231 -5.08 -1.99 20.09
CA GLN A 231 -4.97 -2.79 21.32
C GLN A 231 -5.13 -4.28 21.03
N GLN A 232 -6.22 -4.62 20.34
CA GLN A 232 -6.54 -6.00 20.03
C GLN A 232 -5.48 -6.61 19.11
N SER A 233 -5.00 -5.89 18.10
CA SER A 233 -3.96 -6.41 17.21
C SER A 233 -2.66 -6.78 17.94
N LEU A 234 -2.26 -5.96 18.93
CA LEU A 234 -1.07 -6.21 19.73
C LEU A 234 -1.29 -7.36 20.72
N ALA A 235 -2.48 -7.44 21.33
CA ALA A 235 -2.86 -8.55 22.20
C ALA A 235 -2.92 -9.89 21.44
N THR A 236 -3.43 -9.89 20.20
CA THR A 236 -3.45 -11.07 19.31
C THR A 236 -2.05 -11.55 18.98
N MET A 237 -1.16 -10.62 18.61
CA MET A 237 0.23 -10.94 18.34
C MET A 237 0.95 -11.49 19.57
N GLY A 238 0.69 -10.91 20.76
CA GLY A 238 1.26 -11.38 22.02
C GLY A 238 0.81 -12.76 22.46
N ALA A 239 -0.43 -13.16 22.12
CA ALA A 239 -1.00 -14.45 22.51
C ALA A 239 -0.30 -15.66 21.86
N GLY A 240 0.36 -15.49 20.72
CA GLY A 240 1.05 -16.57 20.01
C GLY A 240 2.36 -17.03 20.62
N GLY A 241 2.99 -16.24 21.51
CA GLY A 241 4.28 -16.59 22.09
C GLY A 241 5.38 -16.83 21.04
N ILE A 242 6.33 -17.72 21.32
CA ILE A 242 7.48 -17.97 20.42
C ILE A 242 7.11 -18.84 19.21
N LEU A 243 6.37 -19.93 19.44
CA LEU A 243 6.09 -20.97 18.45
C LEU A 243 4.68 -20.89 17.83
N GLY A 244 3.82 -20.01 18.34
CA GLY A 244 2.45 -19.89 17.89
C GLY A 244 1.51 -20.89 18.54
N THR A 245 0.22 -20.64 18.37
CA THR A 245 -0.88 -21.53 18.81
C THR A 245 -1.15 -22.68 17.82
N GLY A 246 -0.59 -22.59 16.61
CA GLY A 246 -0.79 -23.51 15.49
C GLY A 246 -1.73 -22.95 14.43
N LEU A 247 -1.49 -23.32 13.16
CA LEU A 247 -2.30 -22.88 12.02
C LEU A 247 -3.78 -23.27 12.18
N GLY A 248 -4.68 -22.32 11.97
CA GLY A 248 -6.13 -22.47 12.08
C GLY A 248 -6.64 -22.58 13.52
N LYS A 249 -5.78 -22.42 14.53
CA LYS A 249 -6.14 -22.52 15.96
C LYS A 249 -6.25 -21.17 16.67
N GLY A 250 -6.05 -20.05 15.96
CA GLY A 250 -6.16 -18.71 16.50
C GLY A 250 -7.57 -18.42 17.05
N TRP A 251 -7.66 -18.16 18.36
CA TRP A 251 -8.93 -17.94 19.06
C TRP A 251 -9.42 -16.50 18.92
N GLN A 252 -8.52 -15.52 18.81
CA GLN A 252 -8.89 -14.10 18.77
C GLN A 252 -9.49 -13.66 17.43
N LYS A 253 -9.30 -14.45 16.37
CA LYS A 253 -9.91 -14.29 15.04
C LYS A 253 -11.44 -14.38 15.05
N LEU A 254 -11.99 -15.13 15.99
CA LEU A 254 -13.37 -15.61 15.90
C LEU A 254 -14.42 -14.61 16.38
N SER A 255 -14.04 -13.61 17.19
CA SER A 255 -15.02 -12.66 17.76
C SER A 255 -14.49 -11.29 18.19
N TYR A 256 -13.16 -11.09 18.31
CA TYR A 256 -12.62 -9.92 19.01
C TYR A 256 -11.83 -8.94 18.14
N LEU A 257 -11.33 -9.35 16.97
CA LEU A 257 -10.58 -8.49 16.06
C LEU A 257 -11.43 -8.09 14.84
N PRO A 258 -12.04 -6.88 14.83
CA PRO A 258 -12.75 -6.41 13.65
C PRO A 258 -11.75 -6.26 12.49
N GLU A 259 -12.09 -6.80 11.31
CA GLU A 259 -11.26 -6.80 10.09
C GLU A 259 -9.95 -7.63 10.16
N ALA A 260 -9.95 -8.76 10.86
CA ALA A 260 -8.82 -9.71 10.90
C ALA A 260 -8.32 -10.18 9.52
N ASN A 261 -9.19 -10.16 8.51
CA ASN A 261 -8.92 -10.72 7.17
C ASN A 261 -8.26 -9.72 6.20
N THR A 262 -8.25 -8.42 6.53
CA THR A 262 -7.70 -7.36 5.67
C THR A 262 -6.51 -6.67 6.33
N ASP A 263 -6.76 -5.89 7.37
CA ASP A 263 -5.78 -4.95 7.92
C ASP A 263 -4.89 -5.58 9.01
N PHE A 264 -5.27 -6.74 9.55
CA PHE A 264 -4.60 -7.37 10.70
C PHE A 264 -4.11 -8.81 10.46
N VAL A 265 -3.93 -9.22 9.20
CA VAL A 265 -3.40 -10.56 8.86
C VAL A 265 -2.04 -10.83 9.52
N PHE A 266 -1.21 -9.79 9.72
CA PHE A 266 0.07 -9.94 10.41
C PHE A 266 -0.07 -10.24 11.91
N ALA A 267 -1.09 -9.70 12.58
CA ALA A 267 -1.37 -10.06 13.97
C ALA A 267 -1.82 -11.52 14.09
N VAL A 268 -2.63 -11.98 13.14
CA VAL A 268 -3.05 -13.38 12.97
C VAL A 268 -1.85 -14.32 12.78
N ILE A 269 -0.90 -13.94 11.92
CA ILE A 269 0.36 -14.69 11.76
C ILE A 269 1.09 -14.81 13.10
N GLY A 270 1.16 -13.70 13.86
CA GLY A 270 1.75 -13.67 15.20
C GLY A 270 1.08 -14.63 16.17
N GLU A 271 -0.26 -14.71 16.17
CA GLU A 271 -1.01 -15.64 17.02
C GLU A 271 -0.75 -17.11 16.64
N GLU A 272 -0.75 -17.44 15.35
CA GLU A 272 -0.73 -18.82 14.87
C GLU A 272 0.66 -19.42 14.73
N LEU A 273 1.64 -18.62 14.30
CA LEU A 273 3.01 -19.05 14.04
C LEU A 273 4.03 -18.44 15.01
N GLY A 274 3.58 -17.56 15.90
CA GLY A 274 4.41 -16.95 16.93
C GLY A 274 5.48 -16.01 16.38
N LEU A 275 6.46 -15.74 17.24
CA LEU A 275 7.63 -14.96 16.91
C LEU A 275 8.43 -15.55 15.74
N VAL A 276 8.55 -16.88 15.66
CA VAL A 276 9.30 -17.54 14.58
C VAL A 276 8.66 -17.28 13.22
N GLY A 277 7.33 -17.41 13.12
CA GLY A 277 6.61 -17.15 11.87
C GLY A 277 6.69 -15.69 11.44
N THR A 278 6.47 -14.76 12.37
CA THR A 278 6.53 -13.32 12.09
C THR A 278 7.93 -12.88 11.65
N LEU A 279 8.99 -13.32 12.33
CA LEU A 279 10.37 -13.05 11.92
C LEU A 279 10.72 -13.65 10.56
N SER A 280 10.23 -14.86 10.27
CA SER A 280 10.46 -15.52 8.97
C SER A 280 9.88 -14.69 7.81
N ILE A 281 8.70 -14.09 8.00
CA ILE A 281 8.09 -13.20 6.99
C ILE A 281 8.86 -11.90 6.84
N ILE A 282 9.34 -11.32 7.94
CA ILE A 282 10.20 -10.13 7.88
C ILE A 282 11.48 -10.44 7.09
N LEU A 283 12.10 -11.59 7.33
CA LEU A 283 13.28 -12.03 6.58
C LEU A 283 12.98 -12.24 5.09
N LEU A 284 11.83 -12.82 4.75
CA LEU A 284 11.39 -12.93 3.35
C LEU A 284 11.24 -11.56 2.69
N TRP A 285 10.61 -10.60 3.37
CA TRP A 285 10.51 -9.23 2.86
C TRP A 285 11.89 -8.58 2.68
N VAL A 286 12.80 -8.72 3.65
CA VAL A 286 14.17 -8.19 3.54
C VAL A 286 14.89 -8.82 2.34
N GLY A 287 14.74 -10.12 2.13
CA GLY A 287 15.32 -10.82 0.98
C GLY A 287 14.81 -10.35 -0.38
N VAL A 288 13.58 -9.84 -0.46
CA VAL A 288 13.02 -9.27 -1.71
C VAL A 288 13.65 -7.91 -2.07
N TYR A 289 14.14 -7.16 -1.09
CA TYR A 289 14.74 -5.83 -1.29
C TYR A 289 16.27 -5.85 -1.45
N TRP A 290 16.91 -7.02 -1.37
CA TRP A 290 18.36 -7.19 -1.52
C TRP A 290 18.75 -7.33 -3.00
#